data_AF-A0A535U845-F1
#
_entry.id   AF-A0A535U845-F1
#
_cell.length_a   1.000
_cell.length_b   1.000
_cell.length_c   1.000
_cell.angle_alpha   90.00
_cell.angle_beta   90.00
_cell.angle_gamma   90.00
#
_symmetry.space_group_name_H-M   'P 1'
#
loop_
_entity.id
_entity.type
_entity.pdbx_description
1 polymer ?
#
loop_
_entity_poly.entity_id
_entity_poly.type
_entity_poly.pdbx_seq_one_letter_code
_entity_poly.pdbx_strand_id
1 'polypeptide(L)' 'MAQSPQLRIPGPTPVPDRVERAMAAPMINHRGPEFKALLPELENGLKWA' A
#
# COMPACT_ATOMS: atom_id res chain seq x y z
N MET A 1 -15.48 14.36 0.06
CA MET A 1 -14.88 13.01 0.07
C MET A 1 -15.94 12.06 -0.42
N ALA A 2 -15.65 11.27 -1.46
CA ALA A 2 -16.61 10.26 -1.92
C ALA A 2 -16.77 9.20 -0.82
N GLN A 3 -18.00 8.76 -0.56
CA GLN A 3 -18.27 7.71 0.42
C GLN A 3 -17.68 6.38 -0.09
N SER A 4 -16.89 5.68 0.73
CA SER A 4 -16.31 4.38 0.37
C SER A 4 -17.43 3.37 0.07
N PRO A 5 -17.33 2.57 -1.01
CA PRO A 5 -18.38 1.63 -1.39
C PRO A 5 -18.55 0.54 -0.32
N GLN A 6 -19.79 0.23 0.06
CA GLN A 6 -20.07 -0.87 0.98
C GLN A 6 -20.04 -2.21 0.21
N LEU A 7 -18.86 -2.78 0.04
CA LEU A 7 -18.68 -4.06 -0.65
C LEU A 7 -19.17 -5.21 0.25
N ARG A 8 -20.26 -5.87 -0.16
CA ARG A 8 -20.87 -7.04 0.54
C ARG A 8 -20.49 -8.34 -0.17
N ILE A 9 -19.20 -8.52 -0.43
CA ILE A 9 -18.58 -9.68 -1.07
C ILE A 9 -17.37 -10.09 -0.22
N PRO A 10 -16.88 -11.35 -0.28
CA PRO A 10 -15.76 -11.81 0.54
C PRO A 10 -14.42 -11.13 0.22
N GLY A 11 -14.37 -10.35 -0.87
CA GLY A 11 -13.22 -9.57 -1.29
C GLY A 11 -13.34 -9.16 -2.75
N PRO A 12 -12.73 -8.04 -3.17
CA PRO A 12 -11.94 -7.09 -2.37
C PRO A 12 -12.80 -6.27 -1.39
N THR A 13 -12.15 -5.65 -0.40
CA THR A 13 -12.74 -4.64 0.50
C THR A 13 -12.29 -3.24 0.09
N PRO A 14 -12.98 -2.16 0.50
CA PRO A 14 -12.49 -0.80 0.29
C PRO A 14 -11.08 -0.63 0.85
N VAL A 15 -10.23 0.06 0.10
CA VAL A 15 -8.84 0.33 0.49
C VAL A 15 -8.83 1.44 1.56
N PRO A 16 -8.12 1.29 2.68
CA PRO A 16 -8.03 2.35 3.67
C PRO A 16 -7.40 3.62 3.09
N ASP A 17 -7.91 4.82 3.42
CA ASP A 17 -7.45 6.10 2.85
C ASP A 17 -5.93 6.32 2.93
N ARG A 18 -5.27 5.82 3.98
CA ARG A 18 -3.80 5.93 4.12
C ARG A 18 -3.06 5.19 3.01
N VAL A 19 -3.61 4.05 2.56
CA VAL A 19 -3.04 3.22 1.50
C VAL A 19 -3.33 3.85 0.14
N GLU A 20 -4.54 4.38 -0.08
CA GLU A 20 -4.85 5.12 -1.31
C GLU A 20 -3.92 6.33 -1.51
N ARG A 21 -3.67 7.10 -0.45
CA ARG A 21 -2.71 8.21 -0.48
C ARG A 21 -1.28 7.74 -0.78
N ALA A 22 -0.85 6.61 -0.23
CA ALA A 22 0.47 6.04 -0.51
C ALA A 22 0.58 5.58 -1.97
N MET A 23 -0.47 4.97 -2.52
CA MET A 23 -0.53 4.55 -3.93
C MET A 23 -0.50 5.73 -4.92
N ALA A 24 -0.94 6.92 -4.49
CA ALA A 24 -0.89 8.13 -5.31
C ALA A 24 0.50 8.78 -5.38
N ALA A 25 1.49 8.27 -4.64
CA ALA A 25 2.86 8.78 -4.72
C ALA A 25 3.52 8.45 -6.08
N PRO A 26 4.48 9.26 -6.55
CA PRO A 26 5.23 8.97 -7.77
C PRO A 26 5.95 7.61 -7.71
N MET A 27 6.06 6.95 -8.87
CA MET A 27 6.82 5.70 -8.96
C MET A 27 8.30 5.94 -8.70
N ILE A 28 8.89 5.04 -7.90
CA ILE A 28 10.33 5.00 -7.63
C ILE A 28 11.02 3.96 -8.52
N ASN A 29 12.31 4.13 -8.77
CA ASN A 29 13.08 3.17 -9.56
C ASN A 29 13.29 1.86 -8.77
N HIS A 30 12.87 0.73 -9.35
CA HIS A 30 13.03 -0.61 -8.77
C HIS A 30 14.49 -1.03 -8.51
N ARG A 31 15.48 -0.39 -9.14
CA ARG A 31 16.92 -0.60 -8.86
C ARG A 31 17.57 0.60 -8.16
N GLY A 32 16.77 1.59 -7.79
CA GLY A 32 17.21 2.82 -7.16
C GLY A 32 17.51 2.67 -5.67
N PRO A 33 18.20 3.65 -5.08
CA PRO A 33 18.52 3.64 -3.66
C PRO A 33 17.28 3.65 -2.76
N GLU A 34 16.19 4.30 -3.20
CA GLU A 34 14.91 4.37 -2.46
C GLU A 34 14.27 3.00 -2.29
N PHE A 35 14.12 2.24 -3.37
CA PHE A 35 13.57 0.89 -3.30
C PHE A 35 14.45 -0.06 -2.49
N LYS A 36 15.78 0.06 -2.64
CA LYS A 36 16.76 -0.72 -1.85
C LYS A 36 16.61 -0.48 -0.34
N ALA A 37 16.27 0.74 0.07
CA ALA A 37 16.03 1.08 1.47
C ALA A 37 14.63 0.63 1.96
N LEU A 38 13.61 0.74 1.10
CA LEU A 38 12.23 0.42 1.44
C LEU A 38 11.97 -1.09 1.61
N LEU A 39 12.56 -1.93 0.76
CA LEU A 39 12.24 -3.37 0.75
C LEU A 39 12.49 -4.07 2.11
N PRO A 40 13.65 -3.89 2.79
CA PRO A 40 13.87 -4.49 4.11
C PRO A 40 12.89 -4.00 5.19
N GLU A 41 12.44 -2.74 5.11
CA GLU A 41 11.43 -2.18 6.02
C GLU A 41 10.10 -2.93 5.86
N LEU A 42 9.66 -3.15 4.62
CA LEU A 42 8.45 -3.92 4.31
C LEU A 42 8.56 -5.38 4.74
N GLU A 43 9.69 -6.03 4.46
CA GLU A 43 9.94 -7.42 4.88
C GLU A 43 9.86 -7.55 6.40
N ASN A 44 10.40 -6.59 7.14
CA ASN A 44 10.33 -6.61 8.60
C ASN A 44 8.90 -6.40 9.13
N GLY A 45 8.11 -5.54 8.49
CA GLY A 45 6.71 -5.32 8.84
C GLY A 45 5.79 -6.52 8.57
N LEU A 46 6.13 -7.36 7.59
CA LEU A 46 5.33 -8.52 7.19
C LEU A 46 5.64 -9.80 7.99
N LYS A 47 6.76 -9.86 8.71
CA LYS A 47 7.20 -11.08 9.43
C LYS A 47 6.19 -11.63 10.45
N TRP A 48 5.20 -10.83 10.86
CA TRP A 48 4.23 -11.18 11.88
C TRP A 48 2.79 -10.80 11.51
N ALA A 49 2.55 -10.52 10.22
CA ALA A 49 1.24 -10.22 9.67
C ALA A 49 0.40 -11.49 9.48
#